data_AF-A0A815TTQ1-F1
#
_entry.id   AF-A0A815TTQ1-F1
#
_cell.length_a   1.000
_cell.length_b   1.000
_cell.length_c   1.000
_cell.angle_alpha   90.00
_cell.angle_beta   90.00
_cell.angle_gamma   90.00
#
_symmetry.space_group_name_H-M   'P 1'
#
loop_
_entity.id
_entity.type
_entity.pdbx_description
1 polymer ?
#
loop_
_entity_poly.entity_id
_entity_poly.type
_entity_poly.pdbx_seq_one_letter_code
_entity_poly.pdbx_strand_id
1 'polypeptide(L)' 'VSKRRFDTNRSHPQFTLGDLVWMKILVGRGKLDARYSGLVRIVQVLSPVSFIVEDQNFQTFQVHSNNIKRVYARE' A
#
# COMPACT_ATOMS: atom_id res chain seq x y z
N VAL A 1 17.34 27.96 -11.98
CA VAL A 1 17.67 26.52 -11.78
C VAL A 1 16.36 25.73 -11.73
N SER A 2 15.98 25.10 -12.83
CA SER A 2 14.76 24.29 -12.93
C SER A 2 14.94 22.98 -12.15
N LYS A 3 14.06 22.71 -11.18
CA LYS A 3 14.02 21.43 -10.46
C LYS A 3 13.79 20.31 -11.47
N ARG A 4 14.80 19.48 -11.75
CA ARG A 4 14.61 18.22 -12.46
C ARG A 4 13.57 17.40 -11.70
N ARG A 5 12.39 17.19 -12.29
CA ARG A 5 11.37 16.29 -11.75
C ARG A 5 11.91 14.86 -11.94
N PHE A 6 12.59 14.35 -10.93
CA PHE A 6 12.91 12.93 -10.84
C PHE A 6 11.61 12.17 -10.56
N ASP A 7 11.03 11.54 -11.58
CA ASP A 7 10.28 10.26 -11.51
C ASP A 7 9.44 10.00 -12.78
N THR A 8 10.02 10.11 -13.98
CA THR A 8 9.28 9.81 -15.23
C THR A 8 9.13 8.31 -15.50
N ASN A 9 9.88 7.44 -14.82
CA ASN A 9 9.90 5.98 -15.07
C ASN A 9 9.80 5.12 -13.80
N ARG A 10 9.18 5.62 -12.72
CA ARG A 10 8.83 4.71 -11.61
C ARG A 10 7.68 3.82 -12.06
N SER A 11 8.00 2.54 -12.32
CA SER A 11 6.99 1.49 -12.41
C SER A 11 6.17 1.53 -11.12
N HIS A 12 4.90 1.93 -11.22
CA HIS A 12 3.98 1.77 -10.10
C HIS A 12 3.98 0.29 -9.72
N PRO A 13 4.16 -0.06 -8.44
CA PRO A 13 4.05 -1.45 -8.02
C PRO A 13 2.66 -1.95 -8.41
N GLN A 14 2.64 -2.93 -9.31
CA GLN A 14 1.41 -3.60 -9.72
C GLN A 14 1.09 -4.64 -8.66
N PHE A 15 -0.10 -4.54 -8.09
CA PHE A 15 -0.60 -5.51 -7.13
C PHE A 15 -1.73 -6.32 -7.75
N THR A 16 -1.76 -7.61 -7.44
CA THR A 16 -2.76 -8.54 -7.95
C THR A 16 -3.77 -8.94 -6.88
N LEU A 17 -4.93 -9.41 -7.32
CA LEU A 17 -5.95 -9.95 -6.42
C LEU A 17 -5.38 -11.16 -5.68
N GLY A 18 -5.53 -11.18 -4.35
CA GLY A 18 -4.96 -12.19 -3.47
C GLY A 18 -3.58 -11.86 -2.90
N ASP A 19 -2.90 -10.81 -3.39
CA ASP A 19 -1.59 -10.41 -2.85
C ASP A 19 -1.70 -10.02 -1.37
N LEU A 20 -0.72 -10.44 -0.58
CA LEU A 20 -0.52 -9.97 0.79
C LEU A 20 0.32 -8.69 0.77
N VAL A 21 -0.21 -7.66 1.41
CA VAL A 21 0.42 -6.34 1.51
C VAL A 21 0.40 -5.84 2.95
N TRP A 22 1.38 -5.01 3.27
CA TRP A 22 1.43 -4.22 4.49
C TRP A 22 0.65 -2.92 4.29
N MET A 23 -0.26 -2.55 5.18
CA MET A 23 -1.05 -1.31 5.08
C MET A 23 -0.50 -0.23 6.02
N LYS A 24 -0.36 1.01 5.56
CA LYS A 24 0.12 2.13 6.39
C LYS A 24 -0.97 2.63 7.35
N ILE A 25 -0.68 2.70 8.65
CA ILE A 25 -1.57 3.30 9.65
C ILE A 25 -1.56 4.83 9.49
N LEU A 26 -2.73 5.44 9.32
CA LEU A 26 -2.88 6.90 9.20
C LEU A 26 -3.25 7.59 10.52
N VAL A 27 -3.44 6.82 11.60
CA VAL A 27 -3.94 7.32 12.88
C VAL A 27 -2.80 7.90 13.72
N GLY A 28 -2.82 9.22 13.90
CA GLY A 28 -1.97 9.97 14.82
C GLY A 28 -0.74 10.60 14.12
N ARG A 29 -0.77 11.92 13.92
CA ARG A 29 0.42 12.72 13.56
C ARG A 29 1.39 12.82 14.76
N GLY A 30 1.93 11.70 15.22
CA GLY A 30 3.17 11.69 15.99
C GLY A 30 4.33 11.83 15.01
N LYS A 31 5.33 12.66 15.30
CA LYS A 31 6.48 12.95 14.41
C LYS A 31 7.31 11.72 13.99
N LEU A 32 7.03 10.52 14.51
CA LEU A 32 7.93 9.37 14.42
C LEU A 32 7.32 8.02 14.01
N ASP A 33 6.02 7.88 13.74
CA ASP A 33 5.43 6.55 13.53
C ASP A 33 4.49 6.44 12.33
N ALA A 34 5.05 6.34 11.12
CA ALA A 34 4.34 5.67 10.03
C ALA A 34 4.53 4.15 10.19
N ARG A 35 3.81 3.55 11.14
CA ARG A 35 3.80 2.08 11.29
C ARG A 35 2.94 1.48 10.19
N TYR A 36 3.49 0.50 9.48
CA TYR A 36 2.67 -0.38 8.66
C TYR A 36 1.99 -1.37 9.60
N SER A 37 0.65 -1.46 9.54
CA SER A 37 -0.14 -2.47 10.22
C SER A 37 -0.41 -3.63 9.29
N GLY A 38 -0.30 -4.83 9.86
CA GLY A 38 -0.99 -6.03 9.42
C GLY A 38 -0.59 -6.56 8.04
N LEU A 39 -0.68 -7.88 7.91
CA LEU A 39 -0.78 -8.52 6.60
C LEU A 39 -2.24 -8.43 6.18
N VAL A 40 -2.54 -7.60 5.19
CA VAL A 40 -3.86 -7.48 4.59
C VAL A 40 -3.83 -8.07 3.19
N ARG A 41 -4.94 -8.65 2.75
CA ARG A 41 -5.06 -9.27 1.43
C ARG A 41 -5.81 -8.34 0.48
N ILE A 42 -5.35 -8.19 -0.76
CA ILE A 42 -6.12 -7.50 -1.78
C ILE A 42 -7.29 -8.37 -2.22
N VAL A 43 -8.51 -7.90 -1.95
CA VAL A 43 -9.74 -8.59 -2.33
C VAL A 43 -10.32 -8.04 -3.63
N GLN A 44 -10.05 -6.77 -3.96
CA GLN A 44 -10.52 -6.16 -5.19
C GLN A 44 -9.54 -5.10 -5.71
N VAL A 45 -9.39 -5.04 -7.04
CA VAL A 45 -8.64 -3.99 -7.73
C VAL A 45 -9.66 -3.03 -8.35
N LEU A 46 -9.70 -1.78 -7.88
CA LEU A 46 -10.59 -0.74 -8.42
C LEU A 46 -9.91 0.02 -9.56
N SER A 47 -8.62 0.28 -9.42
CA SER A 47 -7.78 0.93 -10.42
C SER A 47 -6.31 0.51 -10.21
N PRO A 48 -5.39 0.84 -11.13
CA PRO A 48 -3.96 0.56 -10.94
C PRO A 48 -3.34 1.17 -9.66
N VAL A 49 -4.04 2.10 -9.01
CA VAL A 49 -3.56 2.79 -7.79
C VAL A 49 -4.52 2.67 -6.61
N SER A 50 -5.69 2.06 -6.79
CA SER A 50 -6.72 1.95 -5.75
C SER A 50 -7.20 0.51 -5.61
N PHE A 51 -7.20 0.03 -4.37
CA PHE A 51 -7.47 -1.37 -4.04
C PHE A 51 -8.41 -1.44 -2.84
N ILE A 52 -9.19 -2.52 -2.77
CA ILE A 52 -9.85 -2.93 -1.53
C ILE A 52 -9.01 -4.03 -0.93
N VAL A 53 -8.62 -3.83 0.32
CA VAL A 53 -7.89 -4.81 1.14
C VAL A 53 -8.76 -5.30 2.28
N GLU A 54 -8.56 -6.55 2.68
CA GLU A 54 -9.22 -7.21 3.79
C GLU A 54 -8.19 -7.57 4.86
N ASP A 55 -8.50 -7.24 6.12
CA ASP A 55 -7.67 -7.61 7.27
C ASP A 55 -8.04 -9.00 7.83
N GLN A 56 -7.35 -9.41 8.90
CA GLN A 56 -7.62 -10.70 9.57
C GLN A 56 -8.98 -10.77 10.28
N ASN A 57 -9.64 -9.63 10.49
CA ASN A 57 -10.96 -9.54 11.11
C ASN A 57 -12.08 -9.45 10.05
N PHE A 58 -11.77 -9.71 8.78
CA PHE A 58 -12.69 -9.55 7.65
C PHE A 58 -13.21 -8.12 7.46
N GLN A 59 -12.46 -7.13 7.94
CA GLN A 59 -12.76 -5.71 7.69
C GLN A 59 -12.13 -5.28 6.38
N THR A 60 -12.94 -4.66 5.53
CA THR A 60 -12.51 -4.15 4.22
C THR A 60 -12.16 -2.68 4.29
N PHE A 61 -11.03 -2.31 3.69
CA PHE A 61 -10.57 -0.93 3.58
C PHE A 61 -10.24 -0.58 2.15
N GLN A 62 -10.64 0.60 1.71
CA GLN A 62 -10.17 1.16 0.45
C GLN A 62 -8.82 1.88 0.68
N VAL A 63 -7.80 1.50 -0.09
CA VAL A 63 -6.44 2.00 0.08
C VAL A 63 -5.80 2.40 -1.25
N HIS A 64 -4.91 3.38 -1.19
CA HIS A 64 -4.09 3.82 -2.32
C HIS A 64 -2.76 3.06 -2.35
N SER A 65 -2.18 2.83 -3.53
CA SER A 65 -0.88 2.16 -3.73
C SER A 65 0.23 2.70 -2.81
N ASN A 66 0.33 4.03 -2.67
CA ASN A 66 1.25 4.72 -1.75
C ASN A 66 1.12 4.35 -0.25
N ASN A 67 -0.04 3.83 0.15
CA ASN A 67 -0.34 3.43 1.52
C ASN A 67 -0.24 1.92 1.73
N ILE A 68 0.19 1.16 0.71
CA ILE A 68 0.44 -0.27 0.83
C ILE A 68 1.86 -0.61 0.38
N LYS A 69 2.41 -1.69 0.92
CA LYS A 69 3.72 -2.22 0.55
C LYS A 69 3.66 -3.72 0.34
N ARG A 70 4.39 -4.23 -0.65
CA ARG A 70 4.50 -5.66 -0.86
C ARG A 70 5.20 -6.33 0.32
N VAL A 71 4.71 -7.51 0.70
CA VAL A 71 5.38 -8.37 1.66
C VAL A 71 6.50 -9.09 0.90
N TYR A 72 7.75 -8.76 1.16
CA TYR A 72 8.87 -9.53 0.65
C TYR A 72 9.10 -10.71 1.60
N ALA A 73 8.89 -11.94 1.12
CA ALA A 73 9.47 -13.08 1.79
C ALA A 73 10.99 -12.95 1.68
N ARG A 74 11.70 -12.96 2.81
CA ARG A 74 13.14 -13.22 2.81
C ARG A 74 13.29 -14.72 2.52
N GLU A 75 13.69 -15.05 1.31
CA GLU A 75 14.31 -16.34 1.01
C GLU A 75 15.70 -16.42 1.67
#